data_AF-A0A0F8EL93-F1
#
_entry.id   AF-A0A0F8EL93-F1
#
_cell.length_a   1.000
_cell.length_b   1.000
_cell.length_c   1.000
_cell.angle_alpha   90.00
_cell.angle_beta   90.00
_cell.angle_gamma   90.00
#
_symmetry.space_group_name_H-M   'P 1'
#
loop_
_entity.id
_entity.type
_entity.pdbx_description
1 polymer ?
#
loop_
_entity_poly.entity_id
_entity_poly.type
_entity_poly.pdbx_seq_one_letter_code
_entity_poly.pdbx_strand_id
1 'polypeptide(L)'
;MIDLEKITNFRDLIISNKELFESVPFNPPKEYWNNRVVVCSEHLIHLLEEYKAGKISKRDVLDWVNTIWFSEWYYYCEEYSDSIASVMDELEEIDEEGKELATEKAELYLYALRNNLEAWKLKDRNNI
;
A
#
# COMPACT_ATOMS: atom_id res chain seq x y z
N MET A 1 7.22 -24.88 2.69
CA MET A 1 7.88 -23.72 3.32
C MET A 1 7.30 -22.50 2.65
N ILE A 2 6.86 -21.50 3.41
CA ILE A 2 6.30 -20.28 2.80
C ILE A 2 7.44 -19.46 2.22
N ASP A 3 7.21 -18.97 1.01
CA ASP A 3 8.16 -18.20 0.24
C ASP A 3 8.04 -16.71 0.61
N LEU A 4 8.90 -16.26 1.53
CA LEU A 4 8.97 -14.85 1.95
C LEU A 4 9.46 -13.94 0.82
N GLU A 5 10.19 -14.49 -0.15
CA GLU A 5 10.63 -13.74 -1.33
C GLU A 5 9.42 -13.36 -2.17
N LYS A 6 8.43 -14.25 -2.34
CA LYS A 6 7.17 -13.90 -3.01
C LYS A 6 6.40 -12.78 -2.33
N ILE A 7 6.33 -12.78 -1.00
CA ILE A 7 5.67 -11.73 -0.23
C ILE A 7 6.39 -10.39 -0.43
N THR A 8 7.72 -10.40 -0.44
CA THR A 8 8.55 -9.23 -0.73
C THR A 8 8.38 -8.74 -2.17
N ASN A 9 8.39 -9.67 -3.14
CA ASN A 9 8.21 -9.38 -4.55
C ASN A 9 6.82 -8.78 -4.84
N PHE A 10 5.78 -9.18 -4.12
CA PHE A 10 4.47 -8.56 -4.25
C PHE A 10 4.47 -7.12 -3.75
N ARG A 11 5.04 -6.87 -2.56
CA ARG A 11 5.22 -5.50 -2.03
C ARG A 11 5.95 -4.62 -3.04
N ASP A 12 6.98 -5.16 -3.69
CA ASP A 12 7.84 -4.45 -4.64
C ASP A 12 7.28 -4.40 -6.08
N LEU A 13 6.03 -4.82 -6.29
CA LEU A 13 5.34 -4.82 -7.59
C LEU A 13 6.00 -5.71 -8.67
N ILE A 14 6.80 -6.68 -8.24
CA ILE A 14 7.48 -7.64 -9.12
C ILE A 14 6.51 -8.75 -9.56
N ILE A 15 5.58 -9.14 -8.69
CA ILE A 15 4.56 -10.16 -8.99
C ILE A 15 3.15 -9.61 -8.72
N SER A 16 2.17 -10.18 -9.42
CA SER A 16 0.77 -9.85 -9.21
C SER A 16 0.19 -10.48 -7.94
N ASN A 17 -0.96 -9.95 -7.50
CA ASN A 17 -1.78 -10.51 -6.42
C ASN A 17 -2.13 -11.99 -6.68
N LYS A 18 -2.46 -12.32 -7.94
CA LYS A 18 -2.74 -13.69 -8.36
C LYS A 18 -1.54 -14.62 -8.14
N GLU A 19 -0.35 -14.21 -8.58
CA GLU A 19 0.89 -15.01 -8.43
C GLU A 19 1.30 -15.20 -6.97
N LEU A 20 1.00 -14.22 -6.10
CA LEU A 20 1.19 -14.35 -4.66
C LEU A 20 0.32 -15.49 -4.10
N PHE A 21 -0.99 -15.41 -4.34
CA PHE A 21 -1.97 -16.34 -3.73
C PHE A 21 -2.07 -17.71 -4.40
N GLU A 22 -1.34 -17.96 -5.49
CA GLU A 22 -1.13 -19.31 -6.01
C GLU A 22 -0.40 -20.23 -5.02
N SER A 23 0.37 -19.66 -4.08
CA SER A 23 1.23 -20.44 -3.18
C SER A 23 1.42 -19.88 -1.78
N VAL A 24 1.01 -18.63 -1.53
CA VAL A 24 1.03 -18.00 -0.21
C VAL A 24 -0.41 -17.90 0.29
N PRO A 25 -0.74 -18.38 1.50
CA PRO A 25 -2.07 -18.17 2.08
C PRO A 25 -2.28 -16.70 2.41
N PHE A 26 -3.54 -16.25 2.41
CA PHE A 26 -3.86 -14.85 2.69
C PHE A 26 -3.27 -14.36 4.02
N ASN A 27 -3.37 -15.16 5.08
CA ASN A 27 -2.74 -14.90 6.36
C ASN A 27 -1.63 -15.91 6.68
N PRO A 28 -0.59 -15.50 7.43
CA PRO A 28 0.46 -16.40 7.90
C PRO A 28 -0.08 -17.52 8.79
N PRO A 29 0.32 -18.78 8.54
CA PRO A 29 0.24 -19.83 9.54
C PRO A 29 1.01 -19.42 10.80
N LYS A 30 0.64 -20.00 11.94
CA LYS A 30 1.16 -19.63 13.27
C LYS A 30 2.69 -19.65 13.34
N GLU A 31 3.31 -20.63 12.69
CA GLU A 31 4.76 -20.79 12.67
C GLU A 31 5.51 -19.71 11.88
N TYR A 32 4.81 -18.87 11.11
CA TYR A 32 5.36 -17.74 10.35
C TYR A 32 4.94 -16.36 10.89
N TRP A 33 4.29 -16.28 12.06
CA TRP A 33 3.83 -15.00 12.64
C TRP A 33 4.94 -13.96 12.87
N ASN A 34 6.19 -14.43 13.03
CA ASN A 34 7.38 -13.58 13.20
C ASN A 34 8.08 -13.24 11.88
N ASN A 35 7.59 -13.74 10.74
CA ASN A 35 8.24 -13.60 9.43
C ASN A 35 7.45 -12.63 8.57
N ARG A 36 7.41 -11.37 9.02
CA ARG A 36 6.68 -10.30 8.34
C ARG A 36 7.61 -9.45 7.47
N VAL A 37 7.05 -8.87 6.42
CA VAL A 37 7.75 -8.00 5.48
C VAL A 37 7.47 -6.53 5.84
N VAL A 38 8.53 -5.72 5.91
CA VAL A 38 8.42 -4.28 6.18
C VAL A 38 7.83 -3.57 4.97
N VAL A 39 6.93 -2.63 5.21
CA VAL A 39 6.45 -1.65 4.21
C VAL A 39 6.83 -0.26 4.69
N CYS A 40 7.72 0.37 3.93
CA CYS A 40 8.12 1.77 4.09
C CYS A 40 7.45 2.70 3.07
N SER A 41 7.57 4.01 3.28
CA SER A 41 7.04 5.04 2.39
C SER A 41 7.51 4.88 0.94
N GLU A 42 8.75 4.43 0.69
CA GLU A 42 9.23 4.22 -0.67
C GLU A 42 8.40 3.21 -1.48
N HIS A 43 7.78 2.22 -0.83
CA HIS A 43 6.97 1.22 -1.52
C HIS A 43 5.63 1.81 -1.99
N LEU A 44 4.97 2.60 -1.13
CA LEU A 44 3.75 3.32 -1.51
C LEU A 44 4.03 4.41 -2.54
N ILE A 45 5.17 5.10 -2.42
CA ILE A 45 5.63 6.07 -3.41
C ILE A 45 5.81 5.38 -4.76
N HIS A 46 6.48 4.23 -4.80
CA HIS A 46 6.68 3.47 -6.02
C HIS A 46 5.34 3.04 -6.65
N LEU A 47 4.41 2.51 -5.85
CA LEU A 47 3.05 2.16 -6.28
C LEU A 47 2.32 3.34 -6.93
N LEU A 48 2.29 4.48 -6.26
CA LEU A 48 1.60 5.67 -6.76
C LEU A 48 2.29 6.27 -7.99
N GLU A 49 3.62 6.19 -8.09
CA GLU A 49 4.37 6.63 -9.27
C GLU A 49 4.10 5.75 -10.49
N GLU A 50 4.07 4.43 -10.33
CA GLU A 50 3.74 3.49 -11.41
C GLU A 50 2.28 3.67 -11.88
N TYR A 51 1.36 3.95 -10.96
CA TYR A 51 -0.03 4.31 -11.28
C TYR A 51 -0.09 5.61 -12.09
N LYS A 52 0.58 6.67 -11.64
CA LYS A 52 0.63 7.95 -12.36
C LYS A 52 1.28 7.84 -13.73
N ALA A 53 2.24 6.94 -13.90
CA ALA A 53 2.86 6.64 -15.19
C ALA A 53 1.96 5.82 -16.12
N GLY A 54 0.78 5.39 -15.67
CA GLY A 54 -0.16 4.57 -16.43
C GLY A 54 0.29 3.13 -16.63
N LYS A 55 1.27 2.66 -15.85
CA LYS A 55 1.83 1.30 -15.96
C LYS A 55 1.03 0.27 -15.18
N ILE A 56 0.39 0.70 -14.10
CA ILE A 56 -0.57 -0.10 -13.34
C ILE A 56 -1.91 0.64 -13.27
N SER A 57 -3.00 -0.12 -13.13
CA SER A 57 -4.35 0.41 -13.05
C SER A 57 -4.73 0.82 -11.62
N LYS A 58 -5.85 1.55 -11.48
CA LYS A 58 -6.47 1.81 -10.17
C LYS A 58 -6.70 0.51 -9.40
N ARG A 59 -7.20 -0.52 -10.09
CA ARG A 59 -7.46 -1.83 -9.48
C ARG A 59 -6.20 -2.46 -8.90
N ASP A 60 -5.07 -2.37 -9.61
CA ASP A 60 -3.80 -2.91 -9.12
C ASP A 60 -3.34 -2.20 -7.84
N VAL A 61 -3.55 -0.87 -7.75
CA VAL A 61 -3.30 -0.09 -6.52
C VAL A 61 -4.16 -0.58 -5.36
N LEU A 62 -5.47 -0.73 -5.58
CA LEU A 62 -6.41 -1.14 -4.52
C LEU A 62 -6.18 -2.59 -4.09
N ASP A 63 -5.91 -3.50 -5.04
CA ASP A 63 -5.56 -4.90 -4.75
C ASP A 63 -4.25 -4.99 -3.93
N TRP A 64 -3.28 -4.08 -4.19
CA TRP A 64 -2.07 -3.96 -3.37
C TRP A 64 -2.38 -3.46 -1.96
N VAL A 65 -3.11 -2.34 -1.85
CA VAL A 65 -3.49 -1.73 -0.56
C VAL A 65 -4.23 -2.74 0.32
N ASN A 66 -5.27 -3.38 -0.21
CA ASN A 66 -6.06 -4.37 0.51
C ASN A 66 -5.22 -5.55 0.98
N THR A 67 -4.30 -6.03 0.14
CA THR A 67 -3.45 -7.16 0.52
C THR A 67 -2.50 -6.77 1.65
N ILE A 68 -1.86 -5.62 1.57
CA ILE A 68 -0.93 -5.15 2.60
C ILE A 68 -1.66 -4.83 3.90
N TRP A 69 -2.86 -4.23 3.82
CA TRP A 69 -3.65 -3.79 4.97
C TRP A 69 -4.30 -4.95 5.73
N PHE A 70 -4.91 -5.90 5.01
CA PHE A 70 -5.73 -6.95 5.63
C PHE A 70 -4.99 -8.27 5.85
N SER A 71 -3.83 -8.47 5.23
CA SER A 71 -3.01 -9.65 5.55
C SER A 71 -2.05 -9.38 6.70
N GLU A 72 -1.85 -10.37 7.56
CA GLU A 72 -0.90 -10.24 8.68
C GLU A 72 0.56 -10.48 8.26
N TRP A 73 0.85 -10.45 6.96
CA TRP A 73 2.19 -10.64 6.40
C TRP A 73 3.08 -9.40 6.50
N TYR A 74 2.51 -8.22 6.76
CA TYR A 74 3.21 -6.94 6.66
C TYR A 74 3.18 -6.14 7.97
N TYR A 75 4.13 -5.22 8.09
CA TYR A 75 4.11 -4.15 9.10
C TYR A 75 4.77 -2.89 8.54
N TYR A 76 4.41 -1.73 9.06
CA TYR A 76 4.98 -0.46 8.62
C TYR A 76 6.31 -0.17 9.30
N CYS A 77 7.22 0.50 8.59
CA CYS A 77 8.41 1.05 9.24
C CYS A 77 8.01 2.10 10.28
N GLU A 78 8.60 2.01 11.48
CA GLU A 78 8.16 2.82 12.63
C GLU A 78 8.27 4.33 12.39
N GLU A 79 9.30 4.78 11.69
CA GLU A 79 9.54 6.22 11.44
C GLU A 79 8.45 6.88 10.59
N TYR A 80 7.78 6.12 9.73
CA TYR A 80 6.80 6.62 8.78
C TYR A 80 5.41 5.98 8.96
N SER A 81 5.19 5.25 10.06
CA SER A 81 4.00 4.44 10.25
C SER A 81 2.71 5.23 10.12
N ASP A 82 2.66 6.43 10.69
CA ASP A 82 1.46 7.27 10.69
C ASP A 82 1.19 7.85 9.30
N SER A 83 2.23 8.29 8.60
CA SER A 83 2.12 8.78 7.22
C SER A 83 1.64 7.67 6.28
N ILE A 84 2.25 6.49 6.35
CA ILE A 84 1.85 5.30 5.57
C ILE A 84 0.41 4.92 5.89
N ALA A 85 0.07 4.74 7.18
CA ALA A 85 -1.26 4.34 7.60
C ALA A 85 -2.33 5.32 7.11
N SER A 86 -2.08 6.62 7.22
CA SER A 86 -3.02 7.64 6.76
C SER A 86 -3.28 7.61 5.24
N VAL A 87 -2.29 7.24 4.43
CA VAL A 87 -2.45 7.15 2.96
C VAL A 87 -3.13 5.84 2.58
N MET A 88 -2.82 4.75 3.28
CA MET A 88 -3.47 3.47 3.07
C MET A 88 -4.95 3.53 3.41
N ASP A 89 -5.32 4.15 4.55
CA ASP A 89 -6.70 4.37 4.98
C ASP A 89 -7.50 5.12 3.91
N GLU A 90 -6.93 6.21 3.41
CA GLU A 90 -7.49 7.00 2.31
C GLU A 90 -7.66 6.26 0.98
N LEU A 91 -6.77 5.31 0.68
CA LEU A 91 -6.85 4.48 -0.53
C LEU A 91 -7.87 3.35 -0.36
N GLU A 92 -8.01 2.81 0.85
CA GLU A 92 -9.02 1.82 1.22
C GLU A 92 -10.43 2.43 1.17
N GLU A 93 -10.62 3.65 1.69
CA GLU A 93 -11.90 4.38 1.55
C GLU A 93 -12.30 4.57 0.07
N ILE A 94 -11.33 4.79 -0.82
CA ILE A 94 -11.60 4.92 -2.26
C ILE A 94 -12.14 3.60 -2.83
N ASP A 95 -11.62 2.46 -2.38
CA ASP A 95 -12.11 1.15 -2.79
C ASP A 95 -13.51 0.87 -2.23
N GLU A 96 -13.70 1.07 -0.93
CA GLU A 96 -14.97 0.83 -0.23
C GLU A 96 -16.11 1.66 -0.83
N GLU A 97 -15.86 2.94 -1.10
CA GLU A 97 -16.87 3.86 -1.64
C GLU A 97 -16.96 3.84 -3.18
N GLY A 98 -16.11 3.06 -3.86
CA GLY A 98 -16.06 3.01 -5.32
C GLY A 98 -15.69 4.33 -5.98
N LYS A 99 -14.91 5.18 -5.29
CA LYS A 99 -14.47 6.49 -5.78
C LYS A 99 -13.38 6.35 -6.85
N GLU A 100 -13.13 7.45 -7.55
CA GLU A 100 -12.00 7.55 -8.46
C GLU A 100 -10.73 8.00 -7.73
N LEU A 101 -9.61 7.36 -8.05
CA LEU A 101 -8.28 7.82 -7.64
C LEU A 101 -7.81 8.88 -8.65
N ALA A 102 -8.22 10.13 -8.46
CA ALA A 102 -7.79 11.22 -9.33
C ALA A 102 -6.26 11.45 -9.24
N THR A 103 -5.67 11.96 -10.33
CA THR A 103 -4.21 12.22 -10.39
C THR A 103 -3.78 13.22 -9.32
N GLU A 104 -4.59 14.24 -9.05
CA GLU A 104 -4.34 15.25 -8.02
C GLU A 104 -4.36 14.64 -6.61
N LYS A 105 -5.21 13.63 -6.37
CA LYS A 105 -5.26 12.92 -5.07
C LYS A 105 -4.00 12.07 -4.89
N ALA A 106 -3.57 11.37 -5.94
CA ALA A 106 -2.31 10.62 -5.93
C ALA A 106 -1.09 11.54 -5.71
N GLU A 107 -1.10 12.76 -6.26
CA GLU A 107 -0.05 13.76 -6.00
C GLU A 107 -0.02 14.23 -4.55
N LEU A 108 -1.17 14.44 -3.93
CA LEU A 108 -1.27 14.78 -2.52
C LEU A 108 -0.72 13.66 -1.64
N TYR A 109 -1.01 12.40 -1.94
CA TYR A 109 -0.47 11.25 -1.21
C TYR A 109 1.04 11.13 -1.38
N LEU A 110 1.57 11.30 -2.59
CA LEU A 110 3.00 11.33 -2.83
C LEU A 110 3.68 12.45 -2.03
N TYR A 111 3.06 13.63 -1.97
CA TYR A 111 3.56 14.73 -1.15
C TYR A 111 3.54 14.38 0.34
N ALA A 112 2.47 13.78 0.84
CA ALA A 112 2.35 13.34 2.22
C ALA A 112 3.48 12.37 2.61
N LEU A 113 3.66 11.30 1.83
CA LEU A 113 4.67 10.26 2.06
C LEU A 113 6.10 10.82 2.03
N ARG A 114 6.42 11.65 1.03
CA ARG A 114 7.77 12.24 0.88
C ARG A 114 8.15 13.20 2.00
N ASN A 115 7.16 13.77 2.70
CA ASN A 115 7.38 14.71 3.79
C ASN A 115 7.06 14.12 5.17
N ASN A 116 6.79 12.81 5.25
CA ASN A 116 6.34 12.12 6.46
C ASN A 116 5.17 12.84 7.14
N LEU A 117 4.16 13.20 6.35
CA LEU A 117 2.93 13.85 6.82
C LEU A 117 1.76 12.89 6.68
N GLU A 118 0.80 13.00 7.57
CA GLU A 118 -0.46 12.28 7.44
C GLU A 118 -1.34 12.94 6.38
N ALA A 119 -1.94 12.16 5.48
CA ALA A 119 -2.68 12.66 4.32
C ALA A 119 -3.89 13.52 4.71
N TRP A 120 -4.62 13.12 5.76
CA TRP A 120 -5.77 13.86 6.26
C TRP A 120 -5.41 15.28 6.73
N LYS A 121 -4.19 15.52 7.23
CA LYS A 121 -3.71 16.88 7.62
C LYS A 121 -3.57 17.84 6.44
N LEU A 122 -3.50 17.33 5.21
CA LEU A 122 -3.39 18.13 4.00
C LEU A 122 -4.77 18.51 3.44
N LYS A 123 -5.81 17.71 3.72
CA LYS A 123 -7.19 18.01 3.31
C LYS A 123 -7.72 19.28 3.99
N ASP A 124 -7.41 19.46 5.28
CA ASP A 124 -7.85 20.61 6.05
C ASP A 124 -7.26 21.95 5.57
N ARG A 125 -6.12 21.91 4.85
CA ARG A 125 -5.47 23.12 4.32
C ARG A 125 -6.10 23.65 3.03
N ASN A 126 -6.90 22.83 2.33
CA ASN A 126 -7.54 23.21 1.06
C ASN A 126 -9.02 23.62 1.23
N ASN A 127 -9.52 23.74 2.47
CA ASN A 127 -10.84 24.29 2.80
C ASN A 127 -10.79 25.80 3.16
N ILE A 128 -9.87 26.56 2.55
CA ILE A 128 -9.77 28.03 2.66
C ILE A 128 -10.13 28.68 1.33
#